data_AF-A0A8S0QVL3-F1
#
_entry.id   AF-A0A8S0QVL3-F1
#
_cell.length_a   1.000
_cell.length_b   1.000
_cell.length_c   1.000
_cell.angle_alpha   90.00
_cell.angle_beta   90.00
_cell.angle_gamma   90.00
#
_symmetry.space_group_name_H-M   'P 1'
#
loop_
_entity.id
_entity.type
_entity.pdbx_description
1 polymer ?
#
loop_
_entity_poly.entity_id
_entity_poly.type
_entity_poly.pdbx_seq_one_letter_code
_entity_poly.pdbx_strand_id
1 'polypeptide(L)'
;MAGNGLSTLGRVKLVDLIPCEGLPSDSYKLSVSTLSQSLAQYSAAIIQLPVNDGALLRSCLESSRLYFHQKPPYPPADIIHPDDFHEWCKTSGYRADPQMWQESFDFRPGLTSAEPNNEIEISPAGLVDIFALLGKACRDILDAIGFYLNLRSSPFSEILDNVPLRNREISSSVLSVFCHGRPSFQGAQHHNLTTQEDGELAMFSDHEHQVDRSLITLVKSDRAGLHVRDFHGHWVIVDGDLGPQEAIIYPGLALYQATAGYINPAMHRIDISNLQGSLYGRCSLAFKLMPKSMTSLNCSEMRAAGHGVEAQFQLPVSVDDFMQRSTDQLLNRNSFATFSFPTAQDGSVKPVMRKKRSNSSCKPLPPSKRLRLEAQRVLKERVQDIADKKGIKLRFCTLKECENHVHSLDSPCAHIRMEIGWPPGVPFVHPHDLPNKAKIGFLETYEPGWSTTNDME
;
A
#
# COMPACT_ATOMS: atom_id res chain seq x y z
N MET A 1 -13.01 -4.54 42.10
CA MET A 1 -13.36 -3.45 41.15
C MET A 1 -12.35 -3.51 40.01
N ALA A 2 -12.53 -4.45 39.07
CA ALA A 2 -11.61 -4.66 37.96
C ALA A 2 -12.10 -3.81 36.77
N GLY A 3 -11.28 -2.87 36.31
CA GLY A 3 -11.56 -2.13 35.09
C GLY A 3 -11.42 -3.07 33.89
N ASN A 4 -12.50 -3.23 33.12
CA ASN A 4 -12.43 -3.74 31.76
C ASN A 4 -11.63 -2.71 30.93
N GLY A 5 -10.32 -2.86 30.88
CA GLY A 5 -9.45 -2.11 29.99
C GLY A 5 -9.66 -2.59 28.57
N LEU A 6 -10.68 -2.07 27.88
CA LEU A 6 -10.79 -2.20 26.43
C LEU A 6 -9.48 -1.66 25.83
N SER A 7 -8.81 -2.47 25.01
CA SER A 7 -7.70 -2.03 24.17
C SER A 7 -8.19 -0.87 23.31
N THR A 8 -7.75 0.35 23.60
CA THR A 8 -8.20 1.53 22.88
C THR A 8 -7.46 1.63 21.56
N LEU A 9 -8.04 1.05 20.51
CA LEU A 9 -7.64 1.32 19.12
C LEU A 9 -7.60 2.82 18.88
N GLY A 10 -6.58 3.28 18.15
CA GLY A 10 -6.49 4.68 17.73
C GLY A 10 -7.70 5.04 16.87
N ARG A 11 -8.44 6.07 17.29
CA ARG A 11 -9.56 6.66 16.55
C ARG A 11 -9.08 7.95 15.89
N VAL A 12 -9.19 8.03 14.57
CA VAL A 12 -8.71 9.16 13.79
C VAL A 12 -9.78 9.60 12.79
N LYS A 13 -9.99 10.91 12.66
CA LYS A 13 -10.90 11.45 11.64
C LYS A 13 -10.19 11.48 10.29
N LEU A 14 -10.87 11.02 9.24
CA LEU A 14 -10.30 11.03 7.89
C LEU A 14 -9.89 12.45 7.46
N VAL A 15 -10.70 13.46 7.79
CA VAL A 15 -10.41 14.87 7.45
C VAL A 15 -9.11 15.38 8.05
N ASP A 16 -8.69 14.83 9.19
CA ASP A 16 -7.43 15.19 9.85
C ASP A 16 -6.22 14.43 9.28
N LEU A 17 -6.45 13.46 8.39
CA LEU A 17 -5.42 12.73 7.64
C LEU A 17 -5.23 13.26 6.21
N ILE A 18 -5.97 14.30 5.81
CA ILE A 18 -5.80 14.93 4.51
C ILE A 18 -4.73 16.02 4.64
N PRO A 19 -3.61 15.94 3.91
CA PRO A 19 -2.58 16.96 3.97
C PRO A 19 -3.13 18.31 3.47
N CYS A 20 -2.89 19.36 4.24
CA CYS A 20 -3.13 20.73 3.80
C CYS A 20 -1.95 21.21 2.93
N GLU A 21 -2.23 22.07 1.95
CA GLU A 21 -1.19 22.74 1.17
C GLU A 21 -0.17 23.44 2.09
N GLY A 22 1.12 23.19 1.86
CA GLY A 22 2.21 23.75 2.66
C GLY A 22 2.69 22.84 3.79
N LEU A 23 3.03 23.43 4.95
CA LEU A 23 3.61 22.70 6.07
C LEU A 23 2.54 21.84 6.78
N PRO A 24 2.86 20.60 7.19
CA PRO A 24 1.92 19.75 7.91
C PRO A 24 1.45 20.41 9.22
N SER A 25 0.14 20.49 9.41
CA SER A 25 -0.47 21.01 10.63
C SER A 25 -0.18 20.09 11.83
N ASP A 26 -0.32 20.62 13.04
CA ASP A 26 -0.14 19.80 14.25
C ASP A 26 -1.26 18.76 14.43
N SER A 27 -2.48 19.08 13.98
CA SER A 27 -3.59 18.11 13.94
C SER A 27 -3.29 16.95 13.02
N TYR A 28 -2.72 17.22 11.84
CA TYR A 28 -2.31 16.19 10.90
C TYR A 28 -1.21 15.30 11.49
N LYS A 29 -0.15 15.89 12.05
CA LYS A 29 0.93 15.12 12.69
C LYS A 29 0.43 14.24 13.82
N LEU A 30 -0.46 14.75 14.67
CA LEU A 30 -1.06 14.00 15.78
C LEU A 30 -1.91 12.83 15.27
N SER A 31 -2.75 13.07 14.28
CA SER A 31 -3.60 12.06 13.64
C SER A 31 -2.78 10.97 12.96
N VAL A 32 -1.73 11.33 12.21
CA VAL A 32 -0.79 10.38 11.61
C VAL A 32 -0.08 9.55 12.68
N SER A 33 0.44 10.20 13.73
CA SER A 33 1.10 9.48 14.84
C SER A 33 0.15 8.50 15.54
N THR A 34 -1.11 8.89 15.75
CA THR A 34 -2.15 8.06 16.39
C THR A 34 -2.49 6.86 15.53
N LEU A 35 -2.68 7.08 14.22
CA LEU A 35 -2.89 6.02 13.25
C LEU A 35 -1.74 5.02 13.28
N SER A 36 -0.51 5.50 13.08
CA SER A 36 0.67 4.65 12.98
C SER A 36 0.97 3.89 14.27
N GLN A 37 0.75 4.51 15.43
CA GLN A 37 0.88 3.82 16.71
C GLN A 37 -0.16 2.72 16.87
N SER A 38 -1.41 2.97 16.48
CA SER A 38 -2.47 1.96 16.52
C SER A 38 -2.17 0.78 15.60
N LEU A 39 -1.70 1.05 14.37
CA LEU A 39 -1.28 0.01 13.43
C LEU A 39 -0.10 -0.81 13.98
N ALA A 40 0.87 -0.17 14.65
CA ALA A 40 2.02 -0.87 15.22
C ALA A 40 1.65 -1.75 16.43
N GLN A 41 0.69 -1.32 17.26
CA GLN A 41 0.32 -2.02 18.49
C GLN A 41 -0.79 -3.06 18.28
N TYR A 42 -1.75 -2.77 17.42
CA TYR A 42 -2.97 -3.55 17.27
C TYR A 42 -3.20 -4.08 15.85
N SER A 43 -2.32 -3.74 14.89
CA SER A 43 -2.50 -4.06 13.47
C SER A 43 -3.82 -3.53 12.88
N ALA A 44 -4.46 -2.57 13.55
CA ALA A 44 -5.75 -2.01 13.16
C ALA A 44 -5.91 -0.61 13.74
N ALA A 45 -6.76 0.20 13.13
CA ALA A 45 -7.19 1.50 13.66
C ALA A 45 -8.65 1.76 13.26
N ILE A 46 -9.28 2.72 13.94
CA ILE A 46 -10.63 3.18 13.63
C ILE A 46 -10.53 4.51 12.88
N ILE A 47 -11.15 4.56 11.70
CA ILE A 47 -11.25 5.77 10.88
C ILE A 47 -12.68 6.28 10.95
N GLN A 48 -12.83 7.53 11.40
CA GLN A 48 -14.10 8.26 11.35
C GLN A 48 -14.22 8.99 10.01
N LEU A 49 -15.17 8.53 9.19
CA LEU A 49 -15.52 9.11 7.91
C LEU A 49 -16.40 10.36 8.09
N PRO A 50 -16.46 11.27 7.10
CA PRO A 50 -17.36 12.40 7.11
C PRO A 50 -18.83 12.04 7.40
N VAL A 51 -19.56 12.97 8.03
CA VAL A 51 -20.95 12.73 8.48
C VAL A 51 -21.88 12.35 7.34
N ASN A 52 -21.67 12.95 6.16
CA ASN A 52 -22.48 12.74 4.97
C ASN A 52 -22.38 11.31 4.42
N ASP A 53 -21.30 10.59 4.76
CA ASP A 53 -21.00 9.26 4.24
C ASP A 53 -21.73 8.14 5.01
N GLY A 54 -22.14 8.42 6.26
CA GLY A 54 -22.77 7.44 7.14
C GLY A 54 -24.11 6.90 6.62
N ALA A 55 -24.87 7.71 5.90
CA ALA A 55 -26.12 7.27 5.28
C ALA A 55 -25.87 6.27 4.15
N LEU A 56 -24.86 6.54 3.32
CA LEU A 56 -24.48 5.70 2.19
C LEU A 56 -23.93 4.34 2.64
N LEU A 57 -23.06 4.34 3.68
CA LEU A 57 -22.54 3.11 4.27
C LEU A 57 -23.65 2.20 4.79
N ARG A 58 -24.62 2.79 5.50
CA ARG A 58 -25.76 2.07 6.04
C ARG A 58 -26.67 1.53 4.95
N SER A 59 -27.02 2.35 3.95
CA SER A 59 -27.88 1.90 2.85
C SER A 59 -27.23 0.78 2.04
N CYS A 60 -25.91 0.84 1.85
CA CYS A 60 -25.17 -0.20 1.16
C CYS A 60 -25.18 -1.51 1.97
N LEU A 61 -24.90 -1.47 3.29
CA LEU A 61 -25.00 -2.65 4.16
C LEU A 61 -26.39 -3.29 4.16
N GLU A 62 -27.46 -2.48 4.23
CA GLU A 62 -28.83 -3.00 4.19
C GLU A 62 -29.17 -3.61 2.82
N SER A 63 -28.75 -2.97 1.72
CA SER A 63 -28.90 -3.54 0.38
C SER A 63 -28.14 -4.85 0.22
N SER A 64 -26.92 -4.94 0.77
CA SER A 64 -26.10 -6.13 0.79
C SER A 64 -26.75 -7.27 1.58
N ARG A 65 -27.36 -6.97 2.73
CA ARG A 65 -28.13 -7.95 3.50
C ARG A 65 -29.29 -8.52 2.67
N LEU A 66 -30.06 -7.64 2.03
CA LEU A 66 -31.18 -8.05 1.18
C LEU A 66 -30.72 -8.90 -0.01
N TYR A 67 -29.59 -8.53 -0.62
CA TYR A 67 -28.98 -9.28 -1.70
C TYR A 67 -28.71 -10.74 -1.31
N PHE A 68 -28.02 -10.99 -0.20
CA PHE A 68 -27.76 -12.36 0.26
C PHE A 68 -29.03 -13.07 0.71
N HIS A 69 -29.99 -12.36 1.31
CA HIS A 69 -31.26 -12.96 1.72
C HIS A 69 -32.05 -13.55 0.54
N GLN A 70 -31.92 -12.97 -0.66
CA GLN A 70 -32.56 -13.47 -1.88
C GLN A 70 -31.83 -14.69 -2.47
N LYS A 71 -30.59 -14.98 -2.06
CA LYS A 71 -29.81 -16.11 -2.58
C LYS A 71 -30.31 -17.44 -2.01
N PRO A 72 -30.37 -18.50 -2.84
CA PRO A 72 -30.79 -19.82 -2.40
C PRO A 72 -29.85 -20.37 -1.31
N PRO A 73 -30.36 -21.22 -0.40
CA PRO A 73 -29.58 -21.74 0.71
C PRO A 73 -28.43 -22.67 0.30
N TYR A 74 -28.51 -23.24 -0.90
CA TYR A 74 -27.47 -24.10 -1.49
C TYR A 74 -27.09 -23.53 -2.86
N PRO A 75 -25.95 -22.83 -2.97
CA PRO A 75 -25.46 -22.41 -4.26
C PRO A 75 -25.00 -23.65 -5.06
N PRO A 76 -25.26 -23.70 -6.38
CA PRO A 76 -24.82 -24.79 -7.24
C PRO A 76 -23.29 -24.96 -7.21
N ALA A 77 -22.83 -26.20 -7.45
CA ALA A 77 -21.41 -26.57 -7.36
C ALA A 77 -20.49 -25.71 -8.24
N ASP A 78 -21.03 -25.19 -9.35
CA ASP A 78 -20.32 -24.32 -10.30
C ASP A 78 -19.95 -22.94 -9.72
N ILE A 79 -20.49 -22.56 -8.55
CA ILE A 79 -20.21 -21.28 -7.87
C ILE A 79 -19.23 -21.46 -6.69
N ILE A 80 -18.86 -22.71 -6.39
CA ILE A 80 -17.92 -23.08 -5.34
C ILE A 80 -16.50 -23.06 -5.94
N HIS A 81 -15.91 -21.86 -6.04
CA HIS A 81 -14.53 -21.68 -6.50
C HIS A 81 -13.59 -21.47 -5.29
N PRO A 82 -12.94 -22.51 -4.76
CA PRO A 82 -11.96 -22.33 -3.70
C PRO A 82 -10.72 -21.58 -4.21
N ASP A 83 -10.26 -21.81 -5.45
CA ASP A 83 -8.86 -21.55 -5.81
C ASP A 83 -8.57 -21.09 -7.25
N ASP A 84 -9.46 -20.37 -7.94
CA ASP A 84 -9.11 -19.73 -9.22
C ASP A 84 -8.22 -18.48 -9.01
N PHE A 85 -6.99 -18.70 -8.54
CA PHE A 85 -5.93 -17.69 -8.43
C PHE A 85 -5.50 -17.11 -9.79
N HIS A 86 -5.86 -17.77 -10.89
CA HIS A 86 -5.45 -17.40 -12.23
C HIS A 86 -6.02 -16.05 -12.71
N GLU A 87 -7.13 -15.56 -12.12
CA GLU A 87 -7.76 -14.30 -12.55
C GLU A 87 -8.15 -13.36 -11.39
N TRP A 88 -7.25 -13.18 -10.41
CA TRP A 88 -7.48 -12.32 -9.23
C TRP A 88 -7.97 -10.88 -9.54
N CYS A 89 -7.73 -10.39 -10.76
CA CYS A 89 -8.07 -9.04 -11.22
C CYS A 89 -9.38 -8.95 -12.05
N LYS A 90 -10.09 -10.06 -12.32
CA LYS A 90 -11.28 -10.05 -13.20
C LYS A 90 -12.61 -10.44 -12.54
N THR A 91 -12.58 -10.94 -11.31
CA THR A 91 -13.72 -11.62 -10.68
C THR A 91 -14.67 -10.66 -9.96
N SER A 92 -15.47 -9.89 -10.69
CA SER A 92 -16.70 -9.37 -10.06
C SER A 92 -17.76 -10.46 -10.08
N GLY A 93 -18.50 -10.62 -8.97
CA GLY A 93 -19.56 -11.63 -8.89
C GLY A 93 -19.71 -12.25 -7.51
N TYR A 94 -20.73 -13.09 -7.39
CA TYR A 94 -21.02 -13.85 -6.18
C TYR A 94 -20.15 -15.11 -6.03
N ARG A 95 -19.80 -15.42 -4.78
CA ARG A 95 -19.12 -16.65 -4.37
C ARG A 95 -19.68 -17.12 -3.03
N ALA A 96 -19.71 -18.42 -2.81
CA ALA A 96 -19.99 -19.00 -1.50
C ALA A 96 -18.89 -19.95 -1.07
N ASP A 97 -18.54 -19.90 0.20
CA ASP A 97 -17.62 -20.79 0.89
C ASP A 97 -18.36 -21.49 2.04
N PRO A 98 -18.86 -22.71 1.80
CA PRO A 98 -19.54 -23.51 2.82
C PRO A 98 -18.65 -23.96 3.98
N GLN A 99 -17.32 -23.98 3.83
CA GLN A 99 -16.41 -24.34 4.93
C GLN A 99 -16.29 -23.18 5.92
N MET A 100 -16.26 -21.95 5.41
CA MET A 100 -16.15 -20.73 6.21
C MET A 100 -17.51 -20.12 6.61
N TRP A 101 -18.62 -20.78 6.25
CA TRP A 101 -20.00 -20.27 6.42
C TRP A 101 -20.14 -18.83 5.90
N GLN A 102 -19.54 -18.58 4.74
CA GLN A 102 -19.35 -17.25 4.19
C GLN A 102 -19.94 -17.19 2.78
N GLU A 103 -20.73 -16.15 2.52
CA GLU A 103 -21.10 -15.72 1.17
C GLU A 103 -20.40 -14.38 0.88
N SER A 104 -19.96 -14.17 -0.36
CA SER A 104 -19.33 -12.93 -0.77
C SER A 104 -19.78 -12.46 -2.14
N PHE A 105 -19.75 -11.16 -2.34
CA PHE A 105 -19.88 -10.54 -3.66
C PHE A 105 -18.73 -9.57 -3.86
N ASP A 106 -17.91 -9.81 -4.89
CA ASP A 106 -16.81 -8.93 -5.25
C ASP A 106 -17.25 -7.95 -6.33
N PHE A 107 -16.94 -6.66 -6.14
CA PHE A 107 -17.23 -5.60 -7.08
C PHE A 107 -15.96 -4.86 -7.50
N ARG A 108 -15.74 -4.77 -8.82
CA ARG A 108 -14.66 -3.99 -9.43
C ARG A 108 -15.24 -3.09 -10.53
N PRO A 109 -15.08 -1.76 -10.44
CA PRO A 109 -15.46 -0.89 -11.54
C PRO A 109 -14.54 -1.09 -12.76
N GLY A 110 -15.12 -0.96 -13.94
CA GLY A 110 -14.44 -1.15 -15.23
C GLY A 110 -15.20 -2.14 -16.12
N LEU A 111 -14.68 -2.38 -17.33
CA LEU A 111 -15.27 -3.34 -18.28
C LEU A 111 -14.94 -4.77 -17.84
N THR A 112 -15.74 -5.34 -16.94
CA THR A 112 -15.71 -6.79 -16.67
C THR A 112 -16.20 -7.52 -17.91
N SER A 113 -15.44 -8.48 -18.41
CA SER A 113 -15.90 -9.36 -19.49
C SER A 113 -17.13 -10.11 -18.98
N ALA A 114 -18.32 -9.69 -19.39
CA ALA A 114 -19.52 -10.48 -19.16
C ALA A 114 -19.35 -11.77 -19.97
N GLU A 115 -19.18 -12.90 -19.29
CA GLU A 115 -19.25 -14.17 -19.99
C GLU A 115 -20.63 -14.26 -20.67
N PRO A 116 -20.69 -14.64 -21.96
CA PRO A 116 -21.88 -14.50 -22.79
C PRO A 116 -23.09 -15.36 -22.35
N ASN A 117 -22.98 -16.12 -21.27
CA ASN A 117 -23.97 -17.09 -20.82
C ASN A 117 -24.46 -16.90 -19.37
N ASN A 118 -23.96 -15.89 -18.63
CA ASN A 118 -24.44 -15.64 -17.27
C ASN A 118 -25.71 -14.78 -17.30
N GLU A 119 -26.74 -15.21 -16.57
CA GLU A 119 -27.87 -14.35 -16.20
C GLU A 119 -27.32 -13.04 -15.61
N ILE A 120 -27.94 -11.91 -15.93
CA ILE A 120 -27.52 -10.60 -15.44
C ILE A 120 -27.62 -10.60 -13.90
N GLU A 121 -26.50 -10.84 -13.22
CA GLU A 121 -26.43 -10.81 -11.77
C GLU A 121 -26.51 -9.35 -11.30
N ILE A 122 -27.59 -9.02 -10.61
CA ILE A 122 -27.83 -7.67 -10.10
C ILE A 122 -27.00 -7.50 -8.82
N SER A 123 -25.96 -6.66 -8.87
CA SER A 123 -25.13 -6.34 -7.71
C SER A 123 -25.91 -5.60 -6.61
N PRO A 124 -25.50 -5.69 -5.33
CA PRO A 124 -25.99 -4.81 -4.27
C PRO A 124 -25.95 -3.33 -4.67
N ALA A 125 -26.94 -2.54 -4.23
CA ALA A 125 -27.03 -1.12 -4.56
C ALA A 125 -25.97 -0.30 -3.81
N GLY A 126 -25.53 0.80 -4.42
CA GLY A 126 -24.60 1.77 -3.83
C GLY A 126 -23.13 1.36 -3.82
N LEU A 127 -22.77 0.19 -4.38
CA LEU A 127 -21.38 -0.28 -4.43
C LEU A 127 -20.47 0.65 -5.24
N VAL A 128 -20.97 1.27 -6.31
CA VAL A 128 -20.21 2.24 -7.13
C VAL A 128 -19.79 3.45 -6.30
N ASP A 129 -20.73 4.06 -5.58
CA ASP A 129 -20.49 5.25 -4.78
C ASP A 129 -19.59 4.96 -3.58
N ILE A 130 -19.84 3.83 -2.90
CA ILE A 130 -19.00 3.36 -1.79
C ILE A 130 -17.58 3.02 -2.26
N PHE A 131 -17.42 2.43 -3.44
CA PHE A 131 -16.11 2.12 -4.00
C PHE A 131 -15.28 3.40 -4.16
N ALA A 132 -15.84 4.45 -4.76
CA ALA A 132 -15.14 5.71 -4.97
C ALA A 132 -14.78 6.38 -3.63
N LEU A 133 -15.71 6.38 -2.68
CA LEU A 133 -15.56 6.98 -1.36
C LEU A 133 -14.46 6.29 -0.54
N LEU A 134 -14.54 4.97 -0.38
CA LEU A 134 -13.55 4.20 0.38
C LEU A 134 -12.20 4.17 -0.34
N GLY A 135 -12.20 4.15 -1.67
CA GLY A 135 -10.98 4.25 -2.47
C GLY A 135 -10.23 5.56 -2.25
N LYS A 136 -10.93 6.68 -2.16
CA LYS A 136 -10.32 7.97 -1.80
C LYS A 136 -9.78 7.93 -0.36
N ALA A 137 -10.60 7.50 0.59
CA ALA A 137 -10.22 7.42 2.00
C ALA A 137 -8.94 6.58 2.20
N CYS A 138 -8.86 5.41 1.57
CA CYS A 138 -7.68 4.56 1.61
C CYS A 138 -6.43 5.25 1.04
N ARG A 139 -6.54 6.01 -0.06
CA ARG A 139 -5.39 6.74 -0.61
C ARG A 139 -4.89 7.83 0.35
N ASP A 140 -5.79 8.60 0.94
CA ASP A 140 -5.45 9.62 1.95
C ASP A 140 -4.74 8.97 3.17
N ILE A 141 -5.24 7.83 3.64
CA ILE A 141 -4.63 7.05 4.74
C ILE A 141 -3.25 6.51 4.34
N LEU A 142 -3.10 6.02 3.11
CA LEU A 142 -1.84 5.47 2.62
C LEU A 142 -0.76 6.56 2.48
N ASP A 143 -1.14 7.76 2.05
CA ASP A 143 -0.25 8.92 2.02
C ASP A 143 0.15 9.36 3.44
N ALA A 144 -0.78 9.32 4.41
CA ALA A 144 -0.48 9.53 5.82
C ALA A 144 0.54 8.52 6.38
N ILE A 145 0.41 7.23 6.01
CA ILE A 145 1.41 6.19 6.36
C ILE A 145 2.76 6.51 5.70
N GLY A 146 2.76 6.92 4.42
CA GLY A 146 3.96 7.35 3.72
C GLY A 146 4.67 8.51 4.40
N PHE A 147 3.90 9.49 4.87
CA PHE A 147 4.42 10.62 5.65
C PHE A 147 5.05 10.17 6.98
N TYR A 148 4.39 9.29 7.74
CA TYR A 148 4.95 8.74 8.98
C TYR A 148 6.30 8.04 8.75
N LEU A 149 6.42 7.32 7.65
CA LEU A 149 7.64 6.65 7.23
C LEU A 149 8.67 7.59 6.61
N ASN A 150 8.46 8.92 6.63
CA ASN A 150 9.34 9.92 6.01
C ASN A 150 9.63 9.65 4.52
N LEU A 151 8.66 9.08 3.80
CA LEU A 151 8.78 8.86 2.36
C LEU A 151 8.57 10.17 1.60
N ARG A 152 8.97 10.19 0.33
CA ARG A 152 8.68 11.30 -0.57
C ARG A 152 7.18 11.42 -0.80
N SER A 153 6.73 12.56 -1.31
CA SER A 153 5.33 12.78 -1.65
C SER A 153 4.81 11.69 -2.59
N SER A 154 3.63 11.14 -2.29
CA SER A 154 2.93 10.13 -3.11
C SER A 154 3.74 8.84 -3.41
N PRO A 155 4.34 8.18 -2.40
CA PRO A 155 5.32 7.11 -2.61
C PRO A 155 4.72 5.83 -3.22
N PHE A 156 3.40 5.66 -3.15
CA PHE A 156 2.69 4.49 -3.67
C PHE A 156 1.89 4.78 -4.94
N SER A 157 1.92 6.01 -5.46
CA SER A 157 1.13 6.41 -6.63
C SER A 157 1.43 5.54 -7.87
N GLU A 158 2.69 5.16 -8.06
CA GLU A 158 3.13 4.36 -9.20
C GLU A 158 2.56 2.93 -9.20
N ILE A 159 2.25 2.37 -8.03
CA ILE A 159 1.72 1.00 -7.90
C ILE A 159 0.19 0.96 -7.82
N LEU A 160 -0.48 2.11 -7.78
CA LEU A 160 -1.94 2.17 -7.70
C LEU A 160 -2.58 2.42 -9.07
N ASP A 161 -3.87 2.10 -9.15
CA ASP A 161 -4.71 2.45 -10.29
C ASP A 161 -4.82 3.98 -10.45
N ASN A 162 -5.03 4.43 -11.69
CA ASN A 162 -5.34 5.84 -11.97
C ASN A 162 -6.75 6.18 -11.46
N VAL A 163 -6.95 7.42 -11.02
CA VAL A 163 -8.28 7.95 -10.67
C VAL A 163 -8.52 9.21 -11.49
N PRO A 164 -9.47 9.20 -12.45
CA PRO A 164 -10.30 8.07 -12.89
C PRO A 164 -9.51 6.97 -13.61
N LEU A 165 -10.07 5.75 -13.67
CA LEU A 165 -9.54 4.64 -14.47
C LEU A 165 -9.48 5.03 -15.96
N ARG A 166 -8.50 4.50 -16.71
CA ARG A 166 -8.46 4.74 -18.16
C ARG A 166 -9.52 3.89 -18.88
N ASN A 167 -9.85 4.29 -20.11
CA ASN A 167 -10.79 3.53 -20.93
C ASN A 167 -10.36 2.06 -21.07
N ARG A 168 -11.29 1.13 -20.80
CA ARG A 168 -11.10 -0.33 -20.86
C ARG A 168 -10.19 -0.93 -19.78
N GLU A 169 -9.84 -0.17 -18.75
CA GLU A 169 -9.21 -0.72 -17.55
C GLU A 169 -10.26 -1.22 -16.56
N ILE A 170 -9.92 -2.29 -15.83
CA ILE A 170 -10.63 -2.76 -14.65
C ILE A 170 -9.81 -2.35 -13.43
N SER A 171 -10.48 -1.91 -12.38
CA SER A 171 -9.82 -1.62 -11.11
C SER A 171 -9.11 -2.86 -10.55
N SER A 172 -7.85 -2.68 -10.17
CA SER A 172 -7.07 -3.65 -9.41
C SER A 172 -7.54 -3.74 -7.97
N SER A 173 -8.12 -2.66 -7.42
CA SER A 173 -8.81 -2.66 -6.12
C SER A 173 -10.21 -3.25 -6.18
N VAL A 174 -10.68 -3.86 -5.09
CA VAL A 174 -11.98 -4.55 -5.01
C VAL A 174 -12.77 -4.10 -3.79
N LEU A 175 -14.08 -3.94 -3.96
CA LEU A 175 -15.02 -3.82 -2.86
C LEU A 175 -15.73 -5.17 -2.70
N SER A 176 -15.42 -5.87 -1.61
CA SER A 176 -16.04 -7.14 -1.26
C SER A 176 -17.16 -6.92 -0.25
N VAL A 177 -18.30 -7.53 -0.50
CA VAL A 177 -19.39 -7.64 0.47
C VAL A 177 -19.37 -9.05 1.02
N PHE A 178 -19.42 -9.20 2.34
CA PHE A 178 -19.45 -10.51 3.00
C PHE A 178 -20.73 -10.69 3.80
N CYS A 179 -21.22 -11.93 3.87
CA CYS A 179 -22.23 -12.39 4.81
C CYS A 179 -21.75 -13.66 5.50
N HIS A 180 -21.69 -13.64 6.82
CA HIS A 180 -21.22 -14.76 7.65
C HIS A 180 -22.36 -15.34 8.49
N GLY A 181 -22.36 -16.66 8.65
CA GLY A 181 -23.22 -17.36 9.61
C GLY A 181 -24.71 -17.31 9.28
N ARG A 182 -25.06 -17.26 7.99
CA ARG A 182 -26.47 -17.27 7.56
C ARG A 182 -27.07 -18.68 7.76
N PRO A 183 -28.32 -18.82 8.25
CA PRO A 183 -28.93 -20.13 8.53
C PRO A 183 -29.02 -21.09 7.33
N SER A 184 -28.91 -20.58 6.11
CA SER A 184 -28.80 -21.36 4.87
C SER A 184 -27.75 -22.47 4.94
N PHE A 185 -26.65 -22.26 5.67
CA PHE A 185 -25.59 -23.27 5.86
C PHE A 185 -25.96 -24.38 6.86
N GLN A 186 -26.93 -24.15 7.76
CA GLN A 186 -27.31 -25.11 8.81
C GLN A 186 -28.20 -26.26 8.29
N GLY A 187 -28.92 -26.04 7.19
CA GLY A 187 -29.76 -27.07 6.57
C GLY A 187 -28.98 -28.28 6.04
N ALA A 188 -27.70 -28.09 5.69
CA ALA A 188 -26.85 -29.14 5.14
C ALA A 188 -26.57 -30.27 6.14
N GLN A 189 -26.58 -29.96 7.44
CA GLN A 189 -26.42 -30.97 8.49
C GLN A 189 -27.72 -31.70 8.82
N HIS A 190 -28.88 -31.04 8.66
CA HIS A 190 -30.18 -31.67 8.96
C HIS A 190 -30.61 -32.73 7.95
N HIS A 191 -30.08 -32.72 6.72
CA HIS A 191 -30.30 -33.84 5.77
C HIS A 191 -29.39 -35.05 6.01
N ASN A 192 -28.33 -34.93 6.80
CA ASN A 192 -27.49 -36.06 7.22
C ASN A 192 -27.90 -36.63 8.60
N LEU A 193 -28.73 -35.92 9.37
CA LEU A 193 -29.16 -36.32 10.71
C LEU A 193 -30.26 -37.40 10.75
N THR A 194 -30.79 -37.85 9.60
CA THR A 194 -31.71 -39.00 9.58
C THR A 194 -31.01 -40.35 9.44
N THR A 195 -29.69 -40.38 9.37
CA THR A 195 -28.92 -41.64 9.29
C THR A 195 -27.65 -41.57 10.14
N GLN A 196 -27.69 -42.34 11.23
CA GLN A 196 -26.56 -42.81 12.05
C GLN A 196 -26.04 -41.90 13.17
N GLU A 197 -26.48 -42.29 14.36
CA GLU A 197 -25.81 -42.35 15.66
C GLU A 197 -24.26 -42.33 15.61
N ASP A 198 -23.65 -41.52 16.49
CA ASP A 198 -22.25 -41.58 16.95
C ASP A 198 -21.12 -41.30 15.93
N GLY A 199 -21.20 -40.20 15.19
CA GLY A 199 -20.08 -39.62 14.44
C GLY A 199 -19.63 -38.28 15.03
N GLU A 200 -18.36 -38.17 15.42
CA GLU A 200 -17.66 -36.94 15.82
C GLU A 200 -18.22 -35.68 15.13
N LEU A 201 -18.62 -34.68 15.93
CA LEU A 201 -18.77 -33.30 15.48
C LEU A 201 -17.56 -32.97 14.61
N ALA A 202 -17.78 -32.84 13.30
CA ALA A 202 -16.72 -32.59 12.32
C ALA A 202 -15.84 -31.45 12.86
N MET A 203 -14.63 -31.83 13.30
CA MET A 203 -13.70 -30.91 13.92
C MET A 203 -13.42 -29.79 12.92
N PHE A 204 -13.83 -28.58 13.30
CA PHE A 204 -13.62 -27.35 12.57
C PHE A 204 -12.16 -27.30 12.12
N SER A 205 -11.93 -27.20 10.81
CA SER A 205 -10.58 -27.10 10.30
C SER A 205 -9.93 -25.84 10.85
N ASP A 206 -8.72 -26.02 11.34
CA ASP A 206 -7.80 -25.05 11.92
C ASP A 206 -7.29 -24.07 10.85
N HIS A 207 -8.18 -23.43 10.09
CA HIS A 207 -7.82 -22.32 9.21
C HIS A 207 -7.62 -21.09 10.07
N GLU A 208 -6.51 -21.12 10.80
CA GLU A 208 -6.41 -20.45 12.08
C GLU A 208 -6.61 -18.94 11.91
N HIS A 209 -6.02 -18.27 10.91
CA HIS A 209 -6.13 -16.81 10.69
C HIS A 209 -6.00 -16.43 9.19
N GLN A 210 -6.62 -15.32 8.78
CA GLN A 210 -6.52 -14.77 7.43
C GLN A 210 -5.59 -13.55 7.36
N VAL A 211 -4.92 -13.36 6.23
CA VAL A 211 -4.13 -12.16 5.93
C VAL A 211 -4.45 -11.68 4.53
N ASP A 212 -4.78 -10.40 4.39
CA ASP A 212 -5.14 -9.83 3.09
C ASP A 212 -3.88 -9.55 2.24
N ARG A 213 -3.97 -9.79 0.92
CA ARG A 213 -2.93 -9.44 -0.05
C ARG A 213 -2.95 -7.97 -0.49
N SER A 214 -3.83 -7.16 0.09
CA SER A 214 -3.98 -5.72 -0.21
C SER A 214 -2.81 -4.89 0.33
N LEU A 215 -2.76 -3.61 -0.05
CA LEU A 215 -1.97 -2.61 0.67
C LEU A 215 -2.64 -2.32 2.01
N ILE A 216 -3.91 -1.93 1.96
CA ILE A 216 -4.75 -1.66 3.13
C ILE A 216 -6.18 -2.11 2.84
N THR A 217 -6.89 -2.51 3.89
CA THR A 217 -8.30 -2.89 3.83
C THR A 217 -9.11 -2.07 4.81
N LEU A 218 -10.16 -1.41 4.31
CA LEU A 218 -11.11 -0.62 5.10
C LEU A 218 -12.43 -1.39 5.21
N VAL A 219 -12.86 -1.70 6.43
CA VAL A 219 -14.02 -2.56 6.72
C VAL A 219 -15.08 -1.83 7.53
N LYS A 220 -16.33 -1.92 7.07
CA LYS A 220 -17.51 -1.55 7.84
C LYS A 220 -18.41 -2.77 8.01
N SER A 221 -18.79 -3.07 9.23
CA SER A 221 -19.73 -4.15 9.56
C SER A 221 -21.03 -3.62 10.18
N ASP A 222 -22.07 -4.43 10.10
CA ASP A 222 -23.35 -4.23 10.79
C ASP A 222 -23.34 -4.74 12.23
N ARG A 223 -22.47 -5.71 12.54
CA ARG A 223 -22.30 -6.36 13.84
C ARG A 223 -20.84 -6.65 14.12
N ALA A 224 -20.51 -6.67 15.41
CA ALA A 224 -19.19 -7.04 15.89
C ALA A 224 -18.87 -8.52 15.60
N GLY A 225 -17.59 -8.82 15.43
CA GLY A 225 -17.09 -10.18 15.20
C GLY A 225 -15.72 -10.23 14.51
N LEU A 226 -15.23 -9.10 13.99
CA LEU A 226 -13.88 -9.00 13.43
C LEU A 226 -12.86 -8.96 14.57
N HIS A 227 -11.98 -9.95 14.59
CA HIS A 227 -10.85 -9.99 15.49
C HIS A 227 -9.56 -9.82 14.72
N VAL A 228 -8.63 -9.05 15.27
CA VAL A 228 -7.28 -8.86 14.73
C VAL A 228 -6.27 -9.26 15.79
N ARG A 229 -5.16 -9.87 15.35
CA ARG A 229 -4.05 -10.21 16.23
C ARG A 229 -3.22 -8.97 16.53
N ASP A 230 -3.14 -8.61 17.81
CA ASP A 230 -2.30 -7.51 18.27
C ASP A 230 -0.80 -7.87 18.21
N PHE A 231 0.05 -6.89 18.52
CA PHE A 231 1.51 -7.06 18.56
C PHE A 231 1.98 -8.11 19.58
N HIS A 232 1.21 -8.35 20.64
CA HIS A 232 1.48 -9.35 21.65
C HIS A 232 0.99 -10.76 21.24
N GLY A 233 0.33 -10.87 20.09
CA GLY A 233 -0.20 -12.12 19.57
C GLY A 233 -1.60 -12.46 20.05
N HIS A 234 -2.30 -11.55 20.76
CA HIS A 234 -3.64 -11.75 21.28
C HIS A 234 -4.72 -11.38 20.27
N TRP A 235 -5.84 -12.10 20.29
CA TRP A 235 -7.02 -11.78 19.49
C TRP A 235 -7.83 -10.67 20.15
N VAL A 236 -7.92 -9.53 19.48
CA VAL A 236 -8.67 -8.36 19.94
C VAL A 236 -9.85 -8.13 19.01
N ILE A 237 -11.05 -7.99 19.56
CA ILE A 237 -12.22 -7.56 18.80
C ILE A 237 -12.07 -6.09 18.42
N VAL A 238 -12.11 -5.79 17.12
CA VAL A 238 -11.82 -4.44 16.63
C VAL A 238 -13.07 -3.67 16.22
N ASP A 239 -14.15 -4.36 15.85
CA ASP A 239 -15.41 -3.77 15.40
C ASP A 239 -16.52 -3.78 16.48
N GLY A 240 -16.14 -3.92 17.75
CA GLY A 240 -17.07 -4.02 18.88
C GLY A 240 -17.83 -2.73 19.24
N ASP A 241 -17.20 -1.57 19.02
CA ASP A 241 -17.70 -0.24 19.39
C ASP A 241 -17.52 0.75 18.24
N LEU A 242 -18.07 0.39 17.07
CA LEU A 242 -18.05 1.23 15.87
C LEU A 242 -19.29 2.12 15.80
N GLY A 243 -19.06 3.43 15.72
CA GLY A 243 -20.07 4.41 15.35
C GLY A 243 -20.59 4.25 13.91
N PRO A 244 -21.68 4.95 13.55
CA PRO A 244 -22.30 4.86 12.22
C PRO A 244 -21.41 5.36 11.06
N GLN A 245 -20.38 6.15 11.38
CA GLN A 245 -19.42 6.72 10.42
C GLN A 245 -18.03 6.13 10.60
N GLU A 246 -17.87 5.15 11.48
CA GLU A 246 -16.57 4.58 11.80
C GLU A 246 -16.37 3.27 11.05
N ALA A 247 -15.17 3.09 10.51
CA ALA A 247 -14.73 1.88 9.83
C ALA A 247 -13.36 1.46 10.38
N ILE A 248 -13.06 0.17 10.29
CA ILE A 248 -11.76 -0.40 10.68
C ILE A 248 -10.83 -0.35 9.48
N ILE A 249 -9.61 0.14 9.68
CA ILE A 249 -8.52 0.01 8.72
C ILE A 249 -7.48 -0.96 9.25
N TYR A 250 -6.98 -1.83 8.38
CA TYR A 250 -5.82 -2.67 8.70
C TYR A 250 -4.93 -2.89 7.47
N PRO A 251 -3.62 -3.08 7.66
CA PRO A 251 -2.64 -3.26 6.59
C PRO A 251 -2.63 -4.69 6.04
N GLY A 252 -2.33 -4.84 4.76
CA GLY A 252 -2.15 -6.13 4.10
C GLY A 252 -0.70 -6.41 3.70
N LEU A 253 -0.47 -7.59 3.11
CA LEU A 253 0.85 -8.08 2.73
C LEU A 253 1.56 -7.23 1.68
N ALA A 254 0.81 -6.60 0.77
CA ALA A 254 1.45 -5.75 -0.24
C ALA A 254 2.09 -4.52 0.40
N LEU A 255 1.48 -3.97 1.46
CA LEU A 255 2.07 -2.85 2.19
C LEU A 255 3.27 -3.29 3.02
N TYR A 256 3.20 -4.46 3.66
CA TYR A 256 4.37 -5.07 4.31
C TYR A 256 5.54 -5.20 3.33
N GLN A 257 5.30 -5.73 2.13
CA GLN A 257 6.33 -5.86 1.10
C GLN A 257 6.84 -4.50 0.59
N ALA A 258 5.95 -3.54 0.34
CA ALA A 258 6.32 -2.21 -0.15
C ALA A 258 7.07 -1.37 0.89
N THR A 259 6.82 -1.62 2.18
CA THR A 259 7.46 -0.93 3.31
C THR A 259 8.64 -1.71 3.88
N ALA A 260 9.17 -2.73 3.19
CA ALA A 260 10.28 -3.54 3.68
C ALA A 260 10.08 -4.12 5.09
N GLY A 261 8.83 -4.44 5.46
CA GLY A 261 8.46 -4.98 6.76
C GLY A 261 8.27 -3.97 7.88
N TYR A 262 8.37 -2.66 7.61
CA TYR A 262 8.15 -1.64 8.63
C TYR A 262 6.69 -1.53 9.09
N ILE A 263 5.74 -1.96 8.24
CA ILE A 263 4.32 -2.09 8.60
C ILE A 263 3.93 -3.56 8.53
N ASN A 264 3.64 -4.16 9.69
CA ASN A 264 3.21 -5.56 9.76
C ASN A 264 1.80 -5.72 9.18
N PRO A 265 1.51 -6.80 8.44
CA PRO A 265 0.18 -7.08 7.95
C PRO A 265 -0.70 -7.57 9.11
N ALA A 266 -2.00 -7.29 9.04
CA ALA A 266 -2.95 -7.76 10.03
C ALA A 266 -3.33 -9.22 9.78
N MET A 267 -3.16 -10.05 10.81
CA MET A 267 -3.82 -11.34 10.91
C MET A 267 -5.22 -11.13 11.49
N HIS A 268 -6.25 -11.56 10.78
CA HIS A 268 -7.64 -11.35 11.17
C HIS A 268 -8.45 -12.65 11.11
N ARG A 269 -9.55 -12.69 11.86
CA ARG A 269 -10.55 -13.76 11.79
C ARG A 269 -11.93 -13.21 12.10
N ILE A 270 -12.96 -13.89 11.61
CA ILE A 270 -14.35 -13.59 11.95
C ILE A 270 -14.83 -14.62 12.95
N ASP A 271 -15.31 -14.15 14.10
CA ASP A 271 -15.97 -15.00 15.07
C ASP A 271 -17.47 -15.11 14.75
N ILE A 272 -17.91 -16.31 14.42
CA ILE A 272 -19.29 -16.64 14.04
C ILE A 272 -20.06 -17.24 15.23
N SER A 273 -19.40 -17.56 16.35
CA SER A 273 -20.00 -18.24 17.50
C SER A 273 -21.17 -17.45 18.11
N ASN A 274 -21.04 -16.12 18.16
CA ASN A 274 -22.08 -15.21 18.66
C ASN A 274 -23.24 -14.95 17.69
N LEU A 275 -23.22 -15.56 16.48
CA LEU A 275 -24.27 -15.39 15.47
C LEU A 275 -25.38 -16.44 15.55
N GLN A 276 -25.28 -17.39 16.51
CA GLN A 276 -26.32 -18.39 16.76
C GLN A 276 -27.68 -17.71 17.05
N GLY A 277 -28.67 -17.97 16.20
CA GLY A 277 -30.02 -17.38 16.29
C GLY A 277 -30.25 -16.11 15.47
N SER A 278 -29.24 -15.58 14.75
CA SER A 278 -29.43 -14.47 13.81
C SER A 278 -30.05 -14.98 12.50
N LEU A 279 -31.27 -14.56 12.19
CA LEU A 279 -31.95 -14.87 10.92
C LEU A 279 -31.15 -14.39 9.68
N TYR A 280 -30.29 -13.39 9.85
CA TYR A 280 -29.65 -12.66 8.74
C TYR A 280 -28.12 -12.69 8.75
N GLY A 281 -27.50 -13.47 9.66
CA GLY A 281 -26.04 -13.50 9.81
C GLY A 281 -25.42 -12.14 10.18
N ARG A 282 -24.12 -12.00 9.93
CA ARG A 282 -23.33 -10.75 10.00
C ARG A 282 -23.00 -10.29 8.59
N CYS A 283 -23.16 -9.01 8.26
CA CYS A 283 -22.81 -8.45 6.96
C CYS A 283 -21.71 -7.39 7.10
N SER A 284 -20.74 -7.42 6.17
CA SER A 284 -19.67 -6.42 6.14
C SER A 284 -19.28 -6.00 4.72
N LEU A 285 -18.91 -4.75 4.57
CA LEU A 285 -18.26 -4.17 3.41
C LEU A 285 -16.77 -4.09 3.68
N ALA A 286 -15.94 -4.55 2.75
CA ALA A 286 -14.49 -4.48 2.83
C ALA A 286 -13.92 -3.93 1.52
N PHE A 287 -13.39 -2.72 1.55
CA PHE A 287 -12.65 -2.17 0.42
C PHE A 287 -11.17 -2.54 0.56
N LYS A 288 -10.65 -3.29 -0.41
CA LYS A 288 -9.25 -3.71 -0.48
C LYS A 288 -8.52 -2.85 -1.51
N LEU A 289 -7.66 -1.95 -1.04
CA LEU A 289 -6.79 -1.17 -1.92
C LEU A 289 -5.65 -2.07 -2.40
N MET A 290 -5.65 -2.43 -3.68
CA MET A 290 -4.70 -3.37 -4.25
C MET A 290 -3.65 -2.64 -5.11
N PRO A 291 -2.41 -3.17 -5.19
CA PRO A 291 -1.48 -2.74 -6.21
C PRO A 291 -1.95 -3.20 -7.60
N LYS A 292 -1.56 -2.49 -8.66
CA LYS A 292 -1.92 -2.82 -10.03
C LYS A 292 -1.08 -3.97 -10.60
N SER A 293 -1.71 -4.85 -11.36
CA SER A 293 -1.10 -6.11 -11.84
C SER A 293 0.22 -5.93 -12.58
N MET A 294 0.30 -4.94 -13.48
CA MET A 294 1.48 -4.69 -14.32
C MET A 294 2.61 -3.91 -13.61
N THR A 295 2.67 -3.94 -12.27
CA THR A 295 3.75 -3.28 -11.51
C THR A 295 4.58 -4.24 -10.69
N SER A 296 5.65 -3.70 -10.10
CA SER A 296 6.47 -4.41 -9.13
C SER A 296 6.47 -3.70 -7.78
N LEU A 297 6.36 -4.49 -6.71
CA LEU A 297 6.58 -4.05 -5.35
C LEU A 297 8.08 -3.99 -5.10
N ASN A 298 8.60 -2.79 -4.86
CA ASN A 298 10.02 -2.57 -4.57
C ASN A 298 10.20 -1.54 -3.44
N CYS A 299 11.30 -1.65 -2.71
CA CYS A 299 11.59 -0.80 -1.55
C CYS A 299 12.53 0.36 -1.91
N SER A 300 12.39 0.95 -3.11
CA SER A 300 13.22 2.09 -3.54
C SER A 300 12.95 3.33 -2.68
N GLU A 301 11.68 3.66 -2.43
CA GLU A 301 11.28 4.79 -1.58
C GLU A 301 11.78 4.62 -0.14
N MET A 302 11.69 3.42 0.42
CA MET A 302 12.22 3.11 1.75
C MET A 302 13.73 3.40 1.83
N ARG A 303 14.51 2.94 0.83
CA ARG A 303 15.96 3.23 0.76
C ARG A 303 16.24 4.71 0.58
N ALA A 304 15.45 5.41 -0.26
CA ALA A 304 15.61 6.84 -0.49
C ALA A 304 15.36 7.66 0.79
N ALA A 305 14.42 7.22 1.63
CA ALA A 305 14.17 7.78 2.96
C ALA A 305 15.23 7.40 4.01
N GLY A 306 16.17 6.51 3.68
CA GLY A 306 17.26 6.08 4.55
C GLY A 306 16.94 4.89 5.45
N HIS A 307 15.84 4.18 5.19
CA HIS A 307 15.49 2.96 5.93
C HIS A 307 16.39 1.78 5.53
N GLY A 308 16.63 0.90 6.49
CA GLY A 308 17.37 -0.34 6.27
C GLY A 308 16.46 -1.35 5.55
N VAL A 309 16.88 -1.83 4.38
CA VAL A 309 16.11 -2.82 3.62
C VAL A 309 16.87 -4.15 3.63
N GLU A 310 16.29 -5.13 4.31
CA GLU A 310 16.84 -6.49 4.40
C GLU A 310 16.92 -7.17 3.04
N ALA A 311 17.83 -8.14 2.91
CA ALA A 311 18.08 -8.86 1.64
C ALA A 311 16.80 -9.43 1.01
N GLN A 312 15.84 -9.86 1.82
CA GLN A 312 14.57 -10.38 1.36
C GLN A 312 13.66 -9.34 0.68
N PHE A 313 13.88 -8.05 0.89
CA PHE A 313 13.08 -6.98 0.26
C PHE A 313 13.83 -6.25 -0.86
N GLN A 314 15.08 -6.62 -1.13
CA GLN A 314 15.93 -5.92 -2.10
C GLN A 314 15.55 -6.21 -3.56
N LEU A 315 14.98 -7.38 -3.84
CA LEU A 315 14.55 -7.77 -5.17
C LEU A 315 13.12 -7.28 -5.43
N PRO A 316 12.87 -6.52 -6.51
CA PRO A 316 11.51 -6.20 -6.93
C PRO A 316 10.70 -7.47 -7.16
N VAL A 317 9.44 -7.47 -6.73
CA VAL A 317 8.51 -8.59 -6.92
C VAL A 317 7.38 -8.12 -7.83
N SER A 318 7.16 -8.80 -8.96
CA SER A 318 6.00 -8.54 -9.81
C SER A 318 4.71 -8.72 -9.01
N VAL A 319 3.74 -7.81 -9.16
CA VAL A 319 2.46 -7.89 -8.44
C VAL A 319 1.71 -9.16 -8.84
N ASP A 320 1.72 -9.55 -10.11
CA ASP A 320 1.08 -10.80 -10.55
C ASP A 320 1.72 -12.02 -9.87
N ASP A 321 3.05 -12.09 -9.82
CA ASP A 321 3.75 -13.18 -9.13
C ASP A 321 3.46 -13.18 -7.62
N PHE A 322 3.36 -11.99 -7.02
CA PHE A 322 3.06 -11.82 -5.60
C PHE A 322 1.64 -12.32 -5.28
N MET A 323 0.66 -12.00 -6.14
CA MET A 323 -0.74 -12.38 -5.95
C MET A 323 -0.97 -13.89 -6.10
N GLN A 324 -0.15 -14.57 -6.92
CA GLN A 324 -0.24 -16.02 -7.15
C GLN A 324 0.46 -16.86 -6.06
N ARG A 325 1.36 -16.28 -5.24
CA ARG A 325 2.05 -17.00 -4.16
C ARG A 325 1.11 -17.27 -3.00
N SER A 326 1.29 -18.42 -2.33
CA SER A 326 0.56 -18.71 -1.10
C SER A 326 0.95 -17.76 0.05
N THR A 327 0.01 -17.48 0.94
CA THR A 327 0.22 -16.62 2.10
C THR A 327 1.38 -17.12 2.97
N ASP A 328 1.47 -18.43 3.18
CA ASP A 328 2.55 -19.04 3.94
C ASP A 328 3.91 -18.79 3.30
N GLN A 329 4.04 -18.83 1.98
CA GLN A 329 5.33 -18.53 1.31
C GLN A 329 5.72 -17.06 1.44
N LEU A 330 4.73 -16.15 1.50
CA LEU A 330 4.97 -14.73 1.72
C LEU A 330 5.40 -14.43 3.16
N LEU A 331 4.93 -15.23 4.13
CA LEU A 331 5.25 -15.10 5.55
C LEU A 331 6.47 -15.92 6.00
N ASN A 332 6.71 -17.11 5.43
CA ASN A 332 7.82 -18.02 5.79
C ASN A 332 9.19 -17.57 5.29
N ARG A 333 9.28 -16.43 4.58
CA ARG A 333 10.57 -15.75 4.39
C ARG A 333 10.92 -14.96 5.67
N ASN A 334 11.09 -15.75 6.74
CA ASN A 334 11.43 -15.47 8.13
C ASN A 334 10.35 -14.91 9.07
N SER A 335 10.18 -15.68 10.15
CA SER A 335 9.52 -15.40 11.43
C SER A 335 9.51 -13.92 11.80
N PHE A 336 8.33 -13.41 12.17
CA PHE A 336 8.12 -12.08 12.76
C PHE A 336 9.28 -11.67 13.67
N ALA A 337 10.24 -10.92 13.13
CA ALA A 337 11.31 -10.35 13.90
C ALA A 337 10.75 -9.12 14.62
N THR A 338 10.34 -9.32 15.86
CA THR A 338 9.97 -8.26 16.80
C THR A 338 11.15 -7.30 16.95
N PHE A 339 11.11 -6.15 16.28
CA PHE A 339 12.11 -5.10 16.49
C PHE A 339 11.71 -4.22 17.67
N SER A 340 12.50 -4.32 18.74
CA SER A 340 12.50 -3.41 19.87
C SER A 340 13.22 -2.11 19.50
N PHE A 341 12.63 -0.96 19.81
CA PHE A 341 13.33 0.33 19.79
C PHE A 341 14.39 0.37 20.91
N PRO A 342 15.58 0.96 20.69
CA PRO A 342 16.55 1.14 21.77
C PRO A 342 16.08 2.25 22.71
N THR A 343 15.68 1.86 23.92
CA THR A 343 15.50 2.76 25.06
C THR A 343 16.87 3.28 25.52
N ALA A 344 17.00 4.60 25.63
CA ALA A 344 18.13 5.24 26.28
C ALA A 344 18.08 4.94 27.78
N GLN A 345 19.09 4.25 28.33
CA GLN A 345 19.39 4.30 29.76
C GLN A 345 20.86 4.02 30.06
N ASP A 346 21.22 4.58 31.21
CA ASP A 346 22.50 5.12 31.61
C ASP A 346 23.40 4.09 32.34
N GLY A 347 24.70 4.33 32.32
CA GLY A 347 25.69 3.91 33.34
C GLY A 347 25.92 2.42 33.65
N SER A 348 27.08 1.88 33.25
CA SER A 348 28.15 1.37 34.16
C SER A 348 29.11 0.38 33.47
N VAL A 349 30.35 0.36 33.94
CA VAL A 349 31.59 0.06 33.21
C VAL A 349 32.13 -1.34 33.57
N LYS A 350 32.67 -2.10 32.60
CA LYS A 350 34.07 -2.66 32.55
C LYS A 350 34.27 -3.78 31.49
N PRO A 351 35.53 -4.03 31.05
CA PRO A 351 35.86 -4.12 29.63
C PRO A 351 36.41 -5.49 29.18
N VAL A 352 36.29 -5.80 27.88
CA VAL A 352 37.18 -6.76 27.20
C VAL A 352 37.59 -6.21 25.84
N MET A 353 38.88 -6.34 25.54
CA MET A 353 39.60 -5.61 24.51
C MET A 353 39.40 -6.12 23.07
N ARG A 354 39.22 -5.15 22.17
CA ARG A 354 39.83 -4.97 20.84
C ARG A 354 39.83 -6.12 19.82
N LYS A 355 39.08 -5.90 18.73
CA LYS A 355 39.60 -6.09 17.36
C LYS A 355 39.22 -4.91 16.46
N LYS A 356 40.23 -4.22 15.95
CA LYS A 356 40.17 -2.98 15.16
C LYS A 356 39.93 -3.34 13.69
N ARG A 357 38.80 -2.95 13.12
CA ARG A 357 38.64 -2.69 11.67
C ARG A 357 37.74 -1.48 11.47
N SER A 358 38.30 -0.49 10.79
CA SER A 358 37.71 0.79 10.43
C SER A 358 36.60 0.61 9.39
N ASN A 359 35.36 0.96 9.73
CA ASN A 359 34.33 1.34 8.77
C ASN A 359 33.81 2.71 9.20
N SER A 360 34.01 3.71 8.35
CA SER A 360 33.55 5.08 8.54
C SER A 360 32.03 5.11 8.49
N SER A 361 31.38 5.33 9.65
CA SER A 361 29.96 5.61 9.72
C SER A 361 29.65 6.86 8.89
N CYS A 362 28.70 6.74 7.95
CA CYS A 362 28.18 7.85 7.17
C CYS A 362 27.39 8.78 8.10
N LYS A 363 28.06 9.82 8.62
CA LYS A 363 27.38 10.92 9.30
C LYS A 363 26.57 11.69 8.24
N PRO A 364 25.33 12.13 8.54
CA PRO A 364 24.60 12.98 7.63
C PRO A 364 25.44 14.21 7.29
N LEU A 365 25.51 14.53 6.00
CA LEU A 365 26.32 15.64 5.51
C LEU A 365 25.80 16.96 6.13
N PRO A 366 26.68 17.92 6.46
CA PRO A 366 26.27 19.22 6.93
C PRO A 366 25.24 19.87 5.97
N PRO A 367 24.24 20.60 6.47
CA PRO A 367 23.18 21.21 5.65
C PRO A 367 23.71 21.99 4.43
N SER A 368 24.83 22.71 4.59
CA SER A 368 25.49 23.45 3.51
C SER A 368 26.04 22.56 2.38
N LYS A 369 26.54 21.37 2.73
CA LYS A 369 27.05 20.39 1.77
C LYS A 369 25.92 19.64 1.07
N ARG A 370 24.79 19.43 1.76
CA ARG A 370 23.57 18.87 1.19
C ARG A 370 22.92 19.83 0.19
N LEU A 371 22.79 21.10 0.56
CA LEU A 371 22.27 22.16 -0.31
C LEU A 371 23.13 22.32 -1.58
N ARG A 372 24.46 22.27 -1.44
CA ARG A 372 25.38 22.31 -2.57
C ARG A 372 25.22 21.10 -3.52
N LEU A 373 24.96 19.91 -2.99
CA LEU A 373 24.73 18.71 -3.80
C LEU A 373 23.36 18.74 -4.49
N GLU A 374 22.34 19.29 -3.83
CA GLU A 374 21.01 19.46 -4.45
C GLU A 374 21.04 20.52 -5.55
N ALA A 375 21.71 21.65 -5.33
CA ALA A 375 21.95 22.65 -6.37
C ALA A 375 22.69 22.04 -7.58
N GLN A 376 23.66 21.14 -7.33
CA GLN A 376 24.34 20.40 -8.41
C GLN A 376 23.42 19.42 -9.15
N ARG A 377 22.45 18.82 -8.46
CA ARG A 377 21.45 17.91 -9.05
C ARG A 377 20.45 18.68 -9.92
N VAL A 378 19.91 19.78 -9.40
CA VAL A 378 18.97 20.66 -10.12
C VAL A 378 19.60 21.22 -11.39
N LEU A 379 20.85 21.66 -11.31
CA LEU A 379 21.59 22.16 -12.48
C LEU A 379 21.80 21.05 -13.53
N LYS A 380 22.02 19.79 -13.09
CA LYS A 380 22.17 18.64 -13.99
C LYS A 380 20.84 18.27 -14.67
N GLU A 381 19.75 18.28 -13.92
CA GLU A 381 18.41 17.96 -14.42
C GLU A 381 17.94 18.98 -15.46
N ARG A 382 18.16 20.28 -15.20
CA ARG A 382 17.85 21.37 -16.14
C ARG A 382 18.64 21.30 -17.45
N VAL A 383 19.93 20.97 -17.39
CA VAL A 383 20.75 20.80 -18.60
C VAL A 383 20.24 19.63 -19.46
N GLN A 384 19.81 18.54 -18.82
CA GLN A 384 19.24 17.38 -19.51
C GLN A 384 17.90 17.75 -20.17
N ASP A 385 17.00 18.43 -19.46
CA ASP A 385 15.69 18.86 -19.98
C ASP A 385 15.83 19.80 -21.19
N ILE A 386 16.79 20.74 -21.16
CA ILE A 386 17.07 21.63 -22.30
C ILE A 386 17.61 20.83 -23.50
N ALA A 387 18.53 19.89 -23.25
CA ALA A 387 19.07 19.03 -24.31
C ALA A 387 17.96 18.21 -24.97
N ASP A 388 17.06 17.62 -24.19
CA ASP A 388 15.95 16.83 -24.68
C ASP A 388 14.95 17.69 -25.48
N LYS A 389 14.59 18.88 -24.98
CA LYS A 389 13.71 19.83 -25.67
C LYS A 389 14.27 20.35 -26.97
N LYS A 390 15.60 20.52 -27.06
CA LYS A 390 16.29 21.00 -28.26
C LYS A 390 16.71 19.86 -29.20
N GLY A 391 16.39 18.60 -28.86
CA GLY A 391 16.76 17.43 -29.65
C GLY A 391 18.27 17.18 -29.68
N ILE A 392 19.02 17.72 -28.72
CA ILE A 392 20.48 17.59 -28.62
C ILE A 392 20.78 16.23 -27.97
N LYS A 393 21.30 15.29 -28.76
CA LYS A 393 21.74 13.98 -28.24
C LYS A 393 23.07 14.13 -27.50
N LEU A 394 23.01 14.16 -26.17
CA LEU A 394 24.19 14.11 -25.31
C LEU A 394 24.92 12.77 -25.49
N ARG A 395 26.12 12.79 -26.07
CA ARG A 395 26.95 11.61 -26.30
C ARG A 395 28.10 11.57 -25.30
N PHE A 396 28.43 10.38 -24.84
CA PHE A 396 29.53 10.14 -23.90
C PHE A 396 30.83 9.93 -24.66
N CYS A 397 31.88 10.70 -24.32
CA CYS A 397 33.22 10.41 -24.83
C CYS A 397 33.79 9.20 -24.06
N THR A 398 34.31 8.18 -24.73
CA THR A 398 34.82 6.98 -24.05
C THR A 398 36.33 7.01 -23.82
N LEU A 399 36.99 8.13 -24.15
CA LEU A 399 38.44 8.27 -24.13
C LEU A 399 38.93 8.78 -22.76
N LYS A 400 39.69 7.93 -22.05
CA LYS A 400 40.30 8.22 -20.73
C LYS A 400 41.33 9.35 -20.76
N GLU A 401 41.87 9.70 -21.94
CA GLU A 401 42.92 10.71 -22.11
C GLU A 401 42.37 12.14 -22.28
N CYS A 402 41.04 12.31 -22.20
CA CYS A 402 40.37 13.59 -22.48
C CYS A 402 40.44 14.62 -21.33
N GLU A 403 40.78 14.20 -20.10
CA GLU A 403 40.73 15.07 -18.90
C GLU A 403 41.57 16.34 -19.02
N ASN A 404 42.62 16.35 -19.85
CA ASN A 404 43.57 17.46 -19.94
C ASN A 404 43.34 18.43 -21.12
N HIS A 405 42.34 18.21 -21.98
CA HIS A 405 42.15 18.98 -23.23
C HIS A 405 40.84 19.81 -23.28
N VAL A 406 40.28 20.14 -22.12
CA VAL A 406 38.96 20.81 -21.97
C VAL A 406 38.85 22.14 -22.75
N HIS A 407 39.97 22.80 -23.04
CA HIS A 407 40.01 24.12 -23.69
C HIS A 407 40.73 24.17 -25.05
N SER A 408 41.28 23.07 -25.56
CA SER A 408 42.02 23.07 -26.82
C SER A 408 41.10 22.74 -28.02
N LEU A 409 41.24 23.51 -29.11
CA LEU A 409 40.56 23.24 -30.39
C LEU A 409 41.11 21.97 -31.08
N ASP A 410 42.37 21.61 -30.81
CA ASP A 410 43.01 20.38 -31.29
C ASP A 410 42.82 19.21 -30.30
N SER A 411 41.59 19.06 -29.79
CA SER A 411 41.20 17.93 -28.96
C SER A 411 40.86 16.72 -29.85
N PRO A 412 41.23 15.47 -29.48
CA PRO A 412 40.80 14.27 -30.20
C PRO A 412 39.27 14.10 -30.28
N CYS A 413 38.52 14.89 -29.50
CA CYS A 413 37.06 14.95 -29.52
C CYS A 413 36.49 15.96 -30.52
N ALA A 414 37.32 16.76 -31.21
CA ALA A 414 36.87 17.80 -32.14
C ALA A 414 36.04 17.24 -33.31
N HIS A 415 36.40 16.04 -33.80
CA HIS A 415 35.65 15.37 -34.86
C HIS A 415 34.23 14.97 -34.41
N ILE A 416 34.11 14.41 -33.20
CA ILE A 416 32.81 14.06 -32.59
C ILE A 416 31.95 15.31 -32.35
N ARG A 417 32.57 16.42 -31.93
CA ARG A 417 31.88 17.71 -31.73
C ARG A 417 31.27 18.22 -33.04
N MET A 418 32.01 18.12 -34.14
CA MET A 418 31.52 18.48 -35.48
C MET A 418 30.38 17.58 -35.94
N GLU A 419 30.49 16.26 -35.75
CA GLU A 419 29.50 15.28 -36.18
C GLU A 419 28.13 15.48 -35.51
N ILE A 420 28.12 15.90 -34.24
CA ILE A 420 26.87 16.12 -33.48
C ILE A 420 26.37 17.57 -33.53
N GLY A 421 27.02 18.45 -34.28
CA GLY A 421 26.66 19.87 -34.37
C GLY A 421 26.82 20.63 -33.05
N TRP A 422 27.83 20.29 -32.25
CA TRP A 422 28.07 20.94 -30.95
C TRP A 422 28.50 22.41 -31.13
N PRO A 423 27.97 23.37 -30.35
CA PRO A 423 28.25 24.78 -30.58
C PRO A 423 29.73 25.15 -30.34
N PRO A 424 30.33 25.99 -31.20
CA PRO A 424 31.68 26.48 -31.01
C PRO A 424 31.77 27.35 -29.74
N GLY A 425 32.79 27.13 -28.92
CA GLY A 425 33.02 27.85 -27.66
C GLY A 425 32.40 27.19 -26.41
N VAL A 426 31.57 26.15 -26.56
CA VAL A 426 30.98 25.42 -25.43
C VAL A 426 31.88 24.25 -25.02
N PRO A 427 32.39 24.18 -23.77
CA PRO A 427 33.24 23.09 -23.30
C PRO A 427 32.53 21.74 -23.47
N PHE A 428 33.17 20.80 -24.17
CA PHE A 428 32.63 19.46 -24.39
C PHE A 428 33.22 18.51 -23.36
N VAL A 429 32.46 18.23 -22.30
CA VAL A 429 32.83 17.34 -21.19
C VAL A 429 31.56 16.68 -20.65
N HIS A 430 31.70 15.50 -20.07
CA HIS A 430 30.62 14.64 -19.62
C HIS A 430 29.75 15.30 -18.53
N PRO A 431 28.41 15.14 -18.57
CA PRO A 431 27.50 15.79 -17.62
C PRO A 431 27.77 15.50 -16.13
N HIS A 432 28.44 14.38 -15.84
CA HIS A 432 28.81 13.97 -14.49
C HIS A 432 30.10 14.61 -13.99
N ASP A 433 30.97 15.09 -14.89
CA ASP A 433 32.29 15.64 -14.57
C ASP A 433 32.40 17.16 -14.83
N LEU A 434 31.32 17.77 -15.32
CA LEU A 434 31.26 19.20 -15.61
C LEU A 434 31.46 20.05 -14.33
N PRO A 435 32.51 20.90 -14.27
CA PRO A 435 32.64 21.90 -13.21
C PRO A 435 31.42 22.83 -13.23
N ASN A 436 30.95 23.29 -12.06
CA ASN A 436 29.76 24.14 -11.93
C ASN A 436 29.74 25.32 -12.94
N LYS A 437 30.90 25.92 -13.21
CA LYS A 437 31.07 27.05 -14.14
C LYS A 437 30.69 26.70 -15.59
N ALA A 438 30.96 25.49 -16.04
CA ALA A 438 30.64 25.06 -17.40
C ALA A 438 29.16 24.66 -17.56
N LYS A 439 28.50 24.20 -16.48
CA LYS A 439 27.04 24.01 -16.45
C LYS A 439 26.30 25.36 -16.49
N ILE A 440 26.81 26.36 -15.77
CA ILE A 440 26.27 27.73 -15.79
C ILE A 440 26.43 28.34 -17.19
N GLY A 441 27.60 28.20 -17.83
CA GLY A 441 27.79 28.69 -19.20
C GLY A 441 26.86 28.04 -20.24
N PHE A 442 26.51 26.75 -20.08
CA PHE A 442 25.49 26.10 -20.91
C PHE A 442 24.12 26.74 -20.71
N LEU A 443 23.72 26.98 -19.45
CA LEU A 443 22.45 27.64 -19.14
C LEU A 443 22.42 29.07 -19.67
N GLU A 444 23.49 29.86 -19.54
CA GLU A 444 23.54 31.22 -20.10
C GLU A 444 23.44 31.24 -21.64
N THR A 445 23.95 30.21 -22.31
CA THR A 445 23.91 30.13 -23.78
C THR A 445 22.50 29.79 -24.29
N TYR A 446 21.73 28.97 -23.57
CA TYR A 446 20.41 28.49 -23.99
C TYR A 446 19.23 29.18 -23.28
N GLU A 447 19.49 29.82 -22.14
CA GLU A 447 18.60 30.69 -21.36
C GLU A 447 19.37 31.98 -20.98
N PRO A 448 19.47 32.95 -21.91
CA PRO A 448 20.17 34.22 -21.64
C PRO A 448 19.54 34.96 -20.44
N GLY A 449 20.34 35.27 -19.41
CA GLY A 449 19.89 35.94 -18.17
C GLY A 449 19.77 35.05 -16.93
N TRP A 450 20.13 33.76 -17.03
CA TRP A 450 20.08 32.80 -15.90
C TRP A 450 20.92 33.20 -14.68
N SER A 451 22.09 33.79 -14.88
CA SER A 451 22.96 34.24 -13.78
C SER A 451 22.38 35.45 -13.05
N THR A 452 21.78 36.39 -13.79
CA THR A 452 21.17 37.61 -13.21
C THR A 452 19.90 37.36 -12.40
N THR A 453 19.17 36.28 -12.66
CA THR A 453 17.95 35.94 -11.89
C THR A 453 18.24 35.22 -10.57
N ASN A 454 19.40 34.57 -10.43
CA ASN A 454 19.75 33.78 -9.24
C ASN A 454 20.71 34.48 -8.27
N ASP A 455 21.24 35.67 -8.61
CA ASP A 455 22.09 36.49 -7.72
C ASP A 455 21.27 37.52 -6.89
N MET A 456 19.93 37.55 -7.01
CA MET A 456 19.03 38.52 -6.35
C MET A 456 18.12 37.92 -5.26
N GLU A 457 18.43 36.74 -4.70
CA GLU A 457 17.74 36.18 -3.51
C GLU A 457 18.68 35.92 -2.33
#